data_AF-U5EUL8-F1
#
_entry.id   AF-U5EUL8-F1
#
_cell.length_a   1.000
_cell.length_b   1.000
_cell.length_c   1.000
_cell.angle_alpha   90.00
_cell.angle_beta   90.00
_cell.angle_gamma   90.00
#
_symmetry.space_group_name_H-M   'P 1'
#
loop_
_entity.id
_entity.type
_entity.pdbx_description
1 polymer ?
#
loop_
_entity_poly.entity_id
_entity_poly.type
_entity_poly.pdbx_seq_one_letter_code
_entity_poly.pdbx_strand_id
1 'polypeptide(L)'
;HKYLNSKNLFLDDDNDEIDDETFLKNSRNTNHNTPAAGSLQSFEQRRLEIEERTLASSYRSIGVLRETEQIGVETAVELVRQREQLENTNRQLDDVNATLRFSQKHLNGIKSVFGGLKNYFSGKSDSLPPPATRASSSTQKDISSSTSNNSIKSSTADPYSTHPMNRIRGNYEIEQDQRQRSGNTTFQDRLDQNLDEMHGNLSRLKNLAIDLNDEIETQNILIDDISTKVEDVDLKLGKQNKQINEILKK
;
A
#
# COMPACT_ATOMS: atom_id res chain seq x y z
N HIS A 1 3.12 7.23 41.12
CA HIS A 1 4.04 7.56 40.02
C HIS A 1 5.44 7.08 40.35
N LYS A 2 5.88 5.96 39.76
CA LYS A 2 7.27 5.49 39.81
C LYS A 2 7.87 5.70 38.43
N TYR A 3 8.95 6.47 38.34
CA TYR A 3 9.67 6.68 37.09
C TYR A 3 10.58 5.48 36.82
N LEU A 4 10.43 4.91 35.63
CA LEU A 4 11.30 3.89 35.06
C LEU A 4 12.64 4.53 34.71
N ASN A 5 13.71 3.92 35.22
CA ASN A 5 15.08 4.19 34.85
C ASN A 5 15.30 3.66 33.42
N SER A 6 15.32 4.56 32.44
CA SER A 6 15.68 4.25 31.05
C SER A 6 17.19 4.02 30.98
N LYS A 7 17.62 2.78 31.21
CA LYS A 7 18.95 2.34 30.82
C LYS A 7 18.97 2.20 29.30
N ASN A 8 19.82 3.01 28.70
CA ASN A 8 20.18 3.00 27.28
C ASN A 8 20.55 1.58 26.85
N LEU A 9 19.83 1.05 25.86
CA LEU A 9 20.01 -0.30 25.30
C LEU A 9 21.06 -0.33 24.16
N PHE A 10 21.90 0.71 24.03
CA PHE A 10 22.73 0.93 22.85
C PHE A 10 24.15 1.45 23.16
N LEU A 11 24.58 1.44 24.41
CA LEU A 11 25.86 2.04 24.84
C LEU A 11 26.55 1.16 25.90
N ASP A 12 26.75 -0.12 25.59
CA ASP A 12 27.68 -0.99 26.33
C ASP A 12 28.70 -1.61 25.36
N ASP A 13 29.25 -0.81 24.44
CA ASP A 13 30.30 -1.20 23.48
C ASP A 13 31.61 -0.43 23.69
N ASP A 14 31.87 0.06 24.91
CA ASP A 14 33.13 0.73 25.28
C ASP A 14 33.86 0.03 26.43
N ASN A 15 33.60 -1.26 26.68
CA ASN A 15 34.40 -2.08 27.61
C ASN A 15 35.20 -3.17 26.89
N ASP A 16 35.64 -2.88 25.67
CA ASP A 16 36.73 -3.60 25.00
C ASP A 16 38.08 -2.90 25.27
N GLU A 17 38.28 -2.36 26.48
CA GLU A 17 39.63 -2.19 27.00
C GLU A 17 40.19 -3.60 27.22
N ILE A 18 40.84 -4.12 26.17
CA ILE A 18 41.86 -5.16 26.31
C ILE A 18 42.85 -4.58 27.31
N ASP A 19 42.72 -4.95 28.59
CA ASP A 19 43.55 -4.47 29.68
C ASP A 19 45.02 -4.52 29.23
N ASP A 20 45.65 -3.34 29.16
CA ASP A 20 47.01 -3.14 28.68
C ASP A 20 47.99 -4.06 29.43
N GLU A 21 47.66 -4.40 30.68
CA GLU A 21 48.41 -5.37 31.47
C GLU A 21 48.37 -6.79 30.89
N THR A 22 47.25 -7.25 30.32
CA THR A 22 47.13 -8.56 29.66
C THR A 22 47.97 -8.64 28.39
N PHE A 23 48.03 -7.57 27.59
CA PHE A 23 48.83 -7.52 26.38
C PHE A 23 50.33 -7.44 26.69
N LEU A 24 50.72 -6.68 27.72
CA LEU A 24 52.11 -6.54 28.17
C LEU A 24 52.64 -7.79 28.91
N LYS A 25 51.78 -8.58 29.57
CA LYS A 25 52.17 -9.84 30.22
C LYS A 25 52.61 -10.92 29.24
N ASN A 26 51.99 -10.95 28.06
CA ASN A 26 52.26 -11.96 27.04
C ASN A 26 53.62 -11.77 26.36
N SER A 27 54.15 -10.54 26.33
CA SER A 27 55.39 -10.19 25.64
C SER A 27 56.66 -10.43 26.48
N ARG A 28 56.54 -10.57 27.82
CA ARG A 28 57.69 -10.65 28.74
C ARG A 28 58.04 -12.04 29.26
N ASN A 29 57.26 -13.08 28.97
CA ASN A 29 57.45 -14.39 29.59
C ASN A 29 57.85 -15.48 28.58
N THR A 30 59.11 -15.43 28.14
CA THR A 30 59.77 -16.58 27.50
C THR A 30 60.17 -17.59 28.57
N ASN A 31 59.20 -18.33 29.13
CA ASN A 31 59.33 -19.69 29.69
C ASN A 31 58.14 -20.02 30.61
N HIS A 32 57.58 -21.21 30.40
CA HIS A 32 56.66 -21.99 31.25
C HIS A 32 55.15 -21.69 31.23
N ASN A 33 54.44 -22.71 30.71
CA ASN A 33 53.10 -23.20 31.05
C ASN A 33 51.92 -22.23 30.95
N THR A 34 51.39 -22.19 29.74
CA THR A 34 49.98 -22.02 29.35
C THR A 34 48.93 -22.37 30.41
N PRO A 35 47.93 -21.47 30.55
CA PRO A 35 46.53 -21.87 30.56
C PRO A 35 45.77 -21.17 29.40
N ALA A 36 46.37 -21.13 28.20
CA ALA A 36 45.67 -20.66 26.99
C ALA A 36 44.44 -21.54 26.65
N ALA A 37 44.39 -22.77 27.16
CA ALA A 37 43.28 -23.70 26.96
C ALA A 37 41.95 -23.23 27.58
N GLY A 38 41.98 -22.62 28.79
CA GLY A 38 40.76 -22.18 29.47
C GLY A 38 40.11 -20.98 28.77
N SER A 39 40.93 -20.05 28.25
CA SER A 39 40.47 -18.89 27.49
C SER A 39 39.87 -19.32 26.14
N LEU A 40 40.58 -20.16 25.36
CA LEU A 40 40.08 -20.70 24.09
C LEU A 40 38.76 -21.48 24.25
N GLN A 41 38.65 -22.32 25.28
CA GLN A 41 37.44 -23.10 25.53
C GLN A 41 36.24 -22.19 25.89
N SER A 42 36.47 -21.11 26.63
CA SER A 42 35.41 -20.13 26.93
C SER A 42 34.93 -19.38 25.68
N PHE A 43 35.83 -19.07 24.74
CA PHE A 43 35.47 -18.45 23.46
C PHE A 43 34.68 -19.39 22.55
N GLU A 44 35.04 -20.68 22.50
CA GLU A 44 34.29 -21.68 21.74
C GLU A 44 32.87 -21.87 22.28
N GLN A 45 32.70 -21.92 23.60
CA GLN A 45 31.38 -22.02 24.23
C GLN A 45 30.51 -20.80 23.91
N ARG A 46 31.08 -19.60 24.00
CA ARG A 46 30.38 -18.36 23.66
C ARG A 46 29.98 -18.32 22.18
N ARG A 47 30.82 -18.84 21.27
CA ARG A 47 30.49 -18.93 19.84
C ARG A 47 29.28 -19.82 19.59
N LEU A 48 29.27 -21.03 20.18
CA LEU A 48 28.16 -21.98 20.03
C LEU A 48 26.84 -21.43 20.58
N GLU A 49 26.89 -20.73 21.72
CA GLU A 49 25.70 -20.08 22.29
C GLU A 49 25.13 -19.00 21.36
N ILE A 50 26.00 -18.17 20.77
CA ILE A 50 25.59 -17.14 19.80
C ILE A 50 25.00 -17.77 18.55
N GLU A 51 25.63 -18.83 18.02
CA GLU A 51 25.14 -19.59 16.88
C GLU A 51 23.72 -20.15 17.15
N GLU A 52 23.53 -20.87 18.26
CA GLU A 52 22.23 -21.43 18.62
C GLU A 52 21.15 -20.36 18.79
N ARG A 53 21.47 -19.27 19.51
CA ARG A 53 20.56 -18.15 19.71
C ARG A 53 20.17 -17.50 18.39
N THR A 54 21.11 -17.36 17.46
CA THR A 54 20.89 -16.77 16.13
C THR A 54 19.95 -17.63 15.31
N LEU A 55 20.18 -18.95 15.25
CA LEU A 55 19.27 -19.87 14.55
C LEU A 55 17.87 -19.86 15.18
N ALA A 56 17.78 -19.95 16.50
CA ALA A 56 16.50 -19.92 17.22
C ALA A 56 15.75 -18.59 17.00
N SER A 57 16.47 -17.47 16.88
CA SER A 57 15.87 -16.19 16.51
C SER A 57 15.35 -16.23 15.08
N SER A 58 16.12 -16.77 14.13
CA SER A 58 15.73 -16.88 12.73
C SER A 58 14.46 -17.71 12.53
N TYR A 59 14.33 -18.85 13.21
CA TYR A 59 13.12 -19.67 13.13
C TYR A 59 11.87 -18.96 13.69
N ARG A 60 12.04 -18.20 14.78
CA ARG A 60 10.95 -17.37 15.33
C ARG A 60 10.53 -16.29 14.34
N SER A 61 11.49 -15.60 13.73
CA SER A 61 11.22 -14.59 12.70
C SER A 61 10.48 -15.17 11.50
N ILE A 62 10.87 -16.35 11.01
CA ILE A 62 10.14 -17.06 9.95
C ILE A 62 8.69 -17.33 10.34
N GLY A 63 8.46 -17.83 11.57
CA GLY A 63 7.11 -18.08 12.08
C GLY A 63 6.25 -16.83 12.08
N VAL A 64 6.79 -15.73 12.62
CA VAL A 64 6.09 -14.43 12.64
C VAL A 64 5.81 -13.92 11.23
N LEU A 65 6.75 -14.08 10.28
CA LEU A 65 6.54 -13.65 8.90
C LEU A 65 5.42 -14.43 8.21
N ARG A 66 5.34 -15.75 8.43
CA ARG A 66 4.27 -16.58 7.88
C ARG A 66 2.91 -16.24 8.50
N GLU A 67 2.86 -16.00 9.81
CA GLU A 67 1.64 -15.55 10.49
C GLU A 67 1.20 -14.17 9.96
N THR A 68 2.14 -13.24 9.78
CA THR A 68 1.87 -11.93 9.20
C THR A 68 1.35 -12.05 7.77
N GLU A 69 1.90 -12.96 6.97
CA GLU A 69 1.44 -13.22 5.59
C GLU A 69 -0.01 -13.71 5.60
N GLN A 70 -0.34 -14.65 6.48
CA GLN A 70 -1.72 -15.14 6.62
C GLN A 70 -2.69 -14.01 7.01
N ILE A 71 -2.35 -13.22 8.04
CA ILE A 71 -3.17 -12.10 8.47
C ILE A 71 -3.34 -11.07 7.34
N GLY A 72 -2.29 -10.81 6.58
CA GLY A 72 -2.34 -9.91 5.43
C GLY A 72 -3.28 -10.44 4.33
N VAL A 73 -3.28 -11.75 4.06
CA VAL A 73 -4.17 -12.37 3.07
C VAL A 73 -5.63 -12.28 3.53
N GLU A 74 -5.91 -12.57 4.80
CA GLU A 74 -7.24 -12.40 5.38
C GLU A 74 -7.71 -10.94 5.29
N THR A 75 -6.80 -9.99 5.53
CA THR A 75 -7.06 -8.55 5.38
C THR A 75 -7.38 -8.20 3.92
N ALA A 76 -6.65 -8.74 2.96
CA ALA A 76 -6.91 -8.50 1.53
C ALA A 76 -8.30 -9.01 1.12
N VAL A 77 -8.71 -10.17 1.60
CA VAL A 77 -10.05 -10.72 1.36
C VAL A 77 -11.12 -9.80 1.94
N GLU A 78 -10.92 -9.28 3.15
CA GLU A 78 -11.86 -8.35 3.77
C GLU A 78 -11.93 -7.02 3.00
N LEU A 79 -10.80 -6.48 2.52
CA LEU A 79 -10.81 -5.27 1.68
C LEU A 79 -11.63 -5.48 0.39
N VAL A 80 -11.49 -6.61 -0.28
CA VAL A 80 -12.29 -6.93 -1.48
C VAL A 80 -13.79 -6.96 -1.14
N ARG A 81 -14.15 -7.57 -0.01
CA ARG A 81 -15.55 -7.59 0.47
C ARG A 81 -16.07 -6.20 0.80
N GLN A 82 -15.24 -5.34 1.39
CA GLN A 82 -15.60 -3.94 1.68
C GLN A 82 -15.79 -3.13 0.40
N ARG A 83 -14.91 -3.32 -0.59
CA ARG A 83 -15.04 -2.70 -1.91
C ARG A 83 -16.37 -3.04 -2.56
N GLU A 84 -16.79 -4.30 -2.55
CA GLU A 84 -18.07 -4.72 -3.12
C GLU A 84 -19.26 -3.99 -2.45
N GLN A 85 -19.22 -3.83 -1.13
CA GLN A 85 -20.25 -3.10 -0.39
C GLN A 85 -20.29 -1.61 -0.77
N LEU A 86 -19.12 -0.98 -0.94
CA LEU A 86 -19.02 0.41 -1.40
C LEU A 86 -19.56 0.54 -2.82
N GLU A 87 -19.19 -0.35 -3.75
CA GLU A 87 -19.70 -0.32 -5.13
C GLU A 87 -21.22 -0.51 -5.18
N ASN A 88 -21.76 -1.43 -4.38
CA ASN A 88 -23.20 -1.62 -4.28
C ASN A 88 -23.90 -0.37 -3.72
N THR A 89 -23.32 0.25 -2.69
CA THR A 89 -23.83 1.51 -2.13
C THR A 89 -23.82 2.63 -3.18
N ASN A 90 -22.74 2.75 -3.95
CA ASN A 90 -22.60 3.72 -5.03
C ASN A 90 -23.70 3.55 -6.10
N ARG A 91 -23.96 2.30 -6.53
CA ARG A 91 -25.05 1.98 -7.48
C ARG A 91 -26.43 2.32 -6.91
N GLN A 92 -26.68 1.96 -5.64
CA GLN A 92 -27.94 2.31 -4.98
C GLN A 92 -28.17 3.82 -4.92
N LEU A 93 -27.12 4.62 -4.69
CA LEU A 93 -27.24 6.08 -4.70
C LEU A 93 -27.57 6.62 -6.09
N ASP A 94 -27.03 6.03 -7.16
CA ASP A 94 -27.41 6.37 -8.53
C ASP A 94 -28.89 6.04 -8.81
N ASP A 95 -29.36 4.88 -8.36
CA ASP A 95 -30.76 4.46 -8.49
C ASP A 95 -31.70 5.39 -7.71
N VAL A 96 -31.33 5.77 -6.48
CA VAL A 96 -32.07 6.74 -5.68
C VAL A 96 -32.10 8.09 -6.38
N ASN A 97 -30.97 8.58 -6.88
CA ASN A 97 -30.91 9.85 -7.61
C ASN A 97 -31.80 9.83 -8.87
N ALA A 98 -31.80 8.73 -9.63
CA ALA A 98 -32.68 8.54 -10.78
C ALA A 98 -34.17 8.53 -10.37
N THR A 99 -34.48 7.79 -9.30
CA THR A 99 -35.83 7.71 -8.72
C THR A 99 -36.30 9.07 -8.24
N LEU A 100 -35.44 9.86 -7.58
CA LEU A 100 -35.74 11.22 -7.17
C LEU A 100 -36.02 12.11 -8.38
N ARG A 101 -35.24 12.01 -9.47
CA ARG A 101 -35.53 12.79 -10.69
C ARG A 101 -36.90 12.45 -11.28
N PHE A 102 -37.29 11.18 -11.27
CA PHE A 102 -38.61 10.74 -11.73
C PHE A 102 -39.72 11.22 -10.79
N SER A 103 -39.54 11.04 -9.48
CA SER A 103 -40.42 11.57 -8.42
C SER A 103 -40.65 13.07 -8.59
N GLN A 104 -39.61 13.85 -8.86
CA GLN A 104 -39.76 15.30 -9.11
C GLN A 104 -40.67 15.61 -10.30
N LYS A 105 -40.58 14.84 -11.40
CA LYS A 105 -41.47 15.01 -12.56
C LYS A 105 -42.92 14.73 -12.18
N HIS A 106 -43.17 13.69 -11.37
CA HIS A 106 -44.50 13.39 -10.86
C HIS A 106 -45.04 14.48 -9.94
N LEU A 107 -44.23 14.98 -9.00
CA LEU A 107 -44.63 16.08 -8.12
C LEU A 107 -44.98 17.34 -8.91
N ASN A 108 -44.21 17.66 -9.95
CA ASN A 108 -44.52 18.77 -10.84
C ASN A 108 -45.86 18.56 -11.58
N GLY A 109 -46.15 17.33 -12.03
CA GLY A 109 -47.43 16.97 -12.63
C GLY A 109 -48.61 17.13 -11.67
N ILE A 110 -48.46 16.65 -10.42
CA ILE A 110 -49.48 16.78 -9.37
C ILE A 110 -49.75 18.26 -9.07
N LYS A 111 -48.69 19.07 -8.90
CA LYS A 111 -48.85 20.53 -8.71
C LYS A 111 -49.60 21.18 -9.87
N SER A 112 -49.36 20.74 -11.11
CA SER A 112 -50.00 21.29 -12.31
C SER A 112 -51.51 21.00 -12.36
N VAL A 113 -51.95 19.79 -12.00
CA VAL A 113 -53.40 19.44 -12.04
C VAL A 113 -54.20 20.19 -10.96
N PHE A 114 -53.65 20.35 -9.76
CA PHE A 114 -54.31 21.13 -8.70
C PHE A 114 -54.33 22.64 -9.00
N GLY A 115 -53.29 23.17 -9.66
CA GLY A 115 -53.27 24.56 -10.12
C GLY A 115 -54.25 24.85 -11.26
N GLY A 116 -54.34 23.94 -12.24
CA GLY A 116 -55.27 24.05 -13.38
C GLY A 116 -56.73 23.98 -12.97
N LEU A 117 -57.08 23.07 -12.05
CA LEU A 117 -58.44 22.96 -11.51
C LEU A 117 -58.85 24.21 -10.72
N LYS A 118 -57.94 24.79 -9.93
CA LYS A 118 -58.22 26.04 -9.21
C LYS A 118 -58.43 27.22 -10.18
N ASN A 119 -57.66 27.31 -11.26
CA ASN A 119 -57.84 28.38 -12.26
C ASN A 119 -59.11 28.18 -13.12
N TYR A 120 -59.54 26.93 -13.32
CA TYR A 120 -60.77 26.62 -14.05
C TYR A 120 -62.04 26.79 -13.20
N PHE A 121 -61.97 26.56 -11.88
CA PHE A 121 -63.08 26.81 -10.95
C PHE A 121 -63.15 28.26 -10.46
N SER A 122 -62.04 29.00 -10.50
CA SER A 122 -61.96 30.44 -10.24
C SER A 122 -62.15 31.20 -11.55
N GLY A 123 -63.34 31.12 -12.14
CA GLY A 123 -63.67 31.75 -13.42
C GLY A 123 -63.26 33.22 -13.49
N LYS A 124 -62.22 33.51 -14.28
CA LYS A 124 -62.01 34.77 -14.99
C LYS A 124 -61.35 34.42 -16.32
N SER A 125 -62.15 34.40 -17.38
CA SER A 125 -61.69 34.46 -18.75
C SER A 125 -60.88 35.74 -18.95
N ASP A 126 -59.68 35.65 -19.52
CA ASP A 126 -59.33 36.58 -20.59
C ASP A 126 -58.19 36.07 -21.48
N SER A 127 -58.50 36.10 -22.77
CA SER A 127 -57.66 36.19 -23.95
C SER A 127 -56.48 35.22 -24.13
N LEU A 128 -56.65 34.34 -25.11
CA LEU A 128 -55.58 33.92 -26.01
C LEU A 128 -54.89 35.14 -26.67
N PRO A 129 -53.59 35.00 -27.00
CA PRO A 129 -53.15 35.32 -28.35
C PRO A 129 -52.46 34.12 -29.04
N PRO A 130 -52.39 34.13 -30.38
CA PRO A 130 -51.95 32.99 -31.20
C PRO A 130 -50.43 32.75 -31.15
N PRO A 131 -49.93 31.55 -31.47
CA PRO A 131 -48.50 31.32 -31.66
C PRO A 131 -48.05 31.95 -32.98
N ALA A 132 -47.15 32.93 -32.88
CA ALA A 132 -46.41 33.45 -34.02
C ALA A 132 -45.38 32.43 -34.49
N THR A 133 -45.41 32.17 -35.78
CA THR A 133 -44.39 31.47 -36.58
C THR A 133 -43.01 32.12 -36.44
N ARG A 134 -41.97 31.32 -36.13
CA ARG A 134 -40.62 31.60 -36.62
C ARG A 134 -39.90 30.31 -36.98
N ALA A 135 -39.49 30.27 -38.24
CA ALA A 135 -38.70 29.24 -38.88
C ALA A 135 -37.23 29.26 -38.41
N SER A 136 -36.65 28.07 -38.47
CA SER A 136 -35.29 27.70 -38.86
C SER A 136 -34.20 28.78 -38.94
N SER A 137 -33.08 28.52 -38.28
CA SER A 137 -31.76 28.84 -38.82
C SER A 137 -30.77 27.73 -38.47
N SER A 138 -30.56 26.86 -39.46
CA SER A 138 -29.36 26.07 -39.67
C SER A 138 -28.14 26.97 -39.82
N THR A 139 -27.04 26.64 -39.15
CA THR A 139 -25.70 26.95 -39.68
C THR A 139 -24.77 25.77 -39.39
N GLN A 140 -24.58 24.94 -40.40
CA GLN A 140 -23.35 24.17 -40.60
C GLN A 140 -22.20 25.14 -40.89
N LYS A 141 -20.99 24.82 -40.41
CA LYS A 141 -19.75 25.04 -41.17
C LYS A 141 -18.60 24.19 -40.61
N ASP A 142 -18.33 23.09 -41.32
CA ASP A 142 -17.07 22.71 -41.99
C ASP A 142 -15.74 23.05 -41.27
N ILE A 143 -14.93 22.05 -40.88
CA ILE A 143 -13.91 21.29 -41.66
C ILE A 143 -12.64 22.09 -41.96
N SER A 144 -11.50 21.57 -41.49
CA SER A 144 -10.16 21.44 -42.15
C SER A 144 -9.06 21.52 -41.07
N SER A 145 -8.34 20.44 -40.73
CA SER A 145 -7.28 19.71 -41.45
C SER A 145 -5.87 20.27 -41.26
N SER A 146 -4.99 19.46 -40.65
CA SER A 146 -3.54 19.35 -40.94
C SER A 146 -2.97 18.33 -39.95
N THR A 147 -2.82 17.06 -40.31
CA THR A 147 -1.61 16.46 -40.93
C THR A 147 -0.31 17.02 -40.35
N SER A 148 0.43 16.17 -39.63
CA SER A 148 1.89 16.08 -39.71
C SER A 148 2.36 14.72 -39.20
N ASN A 149 2.69 13.86 -40.16
CA ASN A 149 3.60 12.74 -39.97
C ASN A 149 4.99 13.30 -39.67
N ASN A 150 5.74 12.67 -38.76
CA ASN A 150 7.17 12.53 -38.99
C ASN A 150 7.71 11.21 -38.44
N SER A 151 8.34 10.48 -39.35
CA SER A 151 9.08 9.24 -39.17
C SER A 151 10.56 9.55 -38.98
N ILE A 152 11.22 9.00 -37.95
CA ILE A 152 12.68 8.87 -37.94
C ILE A 152 13.08 7.49 -37.39
N LYS A 153 13.63 6.68 -38.31
CA LYS A 153 14.56 5.55 -38.12
C LYS A 153 15.80 6.02 -37.35
N SER A 154 16.38 5.17 -36.49
CA SER A 154 17.76 4.66 -36.66
C SER A 154 18.31 3.97 -35.40
N SER A 155 18.67 2.69 -35.57
CA SER A 155 19.90 2.01 -35.12
C SER A 155 20.74 2.57 -33.97
N THR A 156 21.11 1.71 -33.01
CA THR A 156 22.50 1.31 -32.61
C THR A 156 22.42 0.66 -31.21
N ALA A 157 22.65 -0.65 -31.10
CA ALA A 157 23.95 -1.27 -30.82
C ALA A 157 24.43 -1.04 -29.37
N ASP A 158 24.30 -2.09 -28.55
CA ASP A 158 24.92 -2.26 -27.24
C ASP A 158 26.44 -2.14 -27.31
N PRO A 159 27.08 -1.33 -26.45
CA PRO A 159 28.52 -1.41 -26.24
C PRO A 159 28.89 -1.21 -24.75
N TYR A 160 28.43 -2.10 -23.87
CA TYR A 160 28.99 -2.23 -22.51
C TYR A 160 29.41 -3.67 -22.23
N SER A 161 30.23 -4.19 -23.14
CA SER A 161 31.05 -5.38 -22.93
C SER A 161 32.48 -5.03 -23.32
N THR A 162 33.22 -4.41 -22.38
CA THR A 162 34.68 -4.44 -22.23
C THR A 162 35.13 -3.30 -21.30
N HIS A 163 35.14 -3.52 -19.99
CA HIS A 163 35.89 -2.67 -19.06
C HIS A 163 37.12 -3.41 -18.51
N PRO A 164 38.32 -2.77 -18.52
CA PRO A 164 39.59 -3.41 -18.15
C PRO A 164 39.77 -3.70 -16.65
N MET A 165 38.71 -3.62 -15.84
CA MET A 165 38.78 -3.87 -14.39
C MET A 165 38.70 -5.36 -14.00
N ASN A 166 38.27 -6.24 -14.93
CA ASN A 166 38.21 -7.69 -14.68
C ASN A 166 39.51 -8.45 -15.00
N ARG A 167 40.63 -7.77 -15.28
CA ARG A 167 41.94 -8.41 -15.58
C ARG A 167 42.93 -8.40 -14.41
N ILE A 168 42.57 -7.82 -13.26
CA ILE A 168 43.42 -7.74 -12.05
C ILE A 168 42.84 -8.64 -10.94
N ARG A 169 42.46 -9.88 -11.28
CA ARG A 169 42.09 -10.91 -10.30
C ARG A 169 42.53 -12.28 -10.80
N GLY A 170 43.81 -12.39 -11.14
CA GLY A 170 44.49 -13.64 -11.38
C GLY A 170 45.88 -13.55 -10.76
N ASN A 171 46.25 -14.53 -9.97
CA ASN A 171 47.52 -14.67 -9.23
C ASN A 171 47.68 -13.86 -7.94
N TYR A 172 47.12 -14.39 -6.85
CA TYR A 172 47.89 -14.61 -5.62
C TYR A 172 47.33 -15.85 -4.89
N GLU A 173 48.20 -16.84 -4.80
CA GLU A 173 48.32 -17.93 -3.82
C GLU A 173 47.08 -18.32 -3.00
N ILE A 174 46.49 -19.42 -3.43
CA ILE A 174 45.72 -20.34 -2.59
C ILE A 174 46.73 -21.34 -2.04
N GLU A 175 47.22 -21.15 -0.82
CA GLU A 175 47.80 -22.25 -0.06
C GLU A 175 47.55 -22.07 1.44
N GLN A 176 46.84 -23.06 1.99
CA GLN A 176 46.76 -23.41 3.41
C GLN A 176 45.96 -22.49 4.34
N ASP A 177 44.64 -22.70 4.40
CA ASP A 177 43.91 -22.62 5.69
C ASP A 177 42.60 -23.43 5.75
N GLN A 178 42.63 -24.69 5.30
CA GLN A 178 41.44 -25.55 5.19
C GLN A 178 41.15 -26.48 6.39
N ARG A 179 41.73 -26.28 7.58
CA ARG A 179 41.61 -27.26 8.68
C ARG A 179 40.92 -26.81 9.97
N GLN A 180 40.06 -25.79 9.93
CA GLN A 180 39.13 -25.49 11.06
C GLN A 180 37.70 -25.09 10.66
N ARG A 181 37.33 -25.18 9.37
CA ARG A 181 36.02 -24.70 8.89
C ARG A 181 34.88 -25.72 8.95
N SER A 182 35.16 -26.99 9.23
CA SER A 182 34.19 -28.08 9.04
C SER A 182 32.99 -28.07 10.03
N GLY A 183 33.08 -27.36 11.16
CA GLY A 183 31.94 -27.17 12.07
C GLY A 183 31.04 -25.99 11.68
N ASN A 184 31.65 -24.89 11.26
CA ASN A 184 30.97 -23.62 10.99
C ASN A 184 30.16 -23.63 9.70
N THR A 185 30.47 -24.49 8.73
CA THR A 185 29.68 -24.59 7.49
C THR A 185 28.26 -25.04 7.78
N THR A 186 28.06 -26.00 8.68
CA THR A 186 26.71 -26.52 8.95
C THR A 186 25.78 -25.53 9.64
N PHE A 187 26.31 -24.67 10.50
CA PHE A 187 25.56 -23.55 11.08
C PHE A 187 25.25 -22.51 10.00
N GLN A 188 26.26 -22.10 9.25
CA GLN A 188 26.12 -21.07 8.23
C GLN A 188 25.13 -21.48 7.13
N ASP A 189 25.20 -22.71 6.64
CA ASP A 189 24.29 -23.25 5.63
C ASP A 189 22.83 -23.20 6.11
N ARG A 190 22.57 -23.54 7.38
CA ARG A 190 21.23 -23.47 7.98
C ARG A 190 20.76 -22.03 8.18
N LEU A 191 21.66 -21.15 8.59
CA LEU A 191 21.35 -19.73 8.75
C LEU A 191 21.01 -19.11 7.39
N ASP A 192 21.83 -19.37 6.37
CA ASP A 192 21.62 -18.87 5.01
C ASP A 192 20.29 -19.37 4.43
N GLN A 193 19.96 -20.65 4.62
CA GLN A 193 18.66 -21.20 4.23
C GLN A 193 17.49 -20.47 4.92
N ASN A 194 17.62 -20.18 6.21
CA ASN A 194 16.59 -19.46 6.95
C ASN A 194 16.50 -17.98 6.50
N LEU A 195 17.63 -17.33 6.22
CA LEU A 195 17.68 -15.97 5.70
C LEU A 195 17.01 -15.89 4.32
N ASP A 196 17.26 -16.85 3.43
CA ASP A 196 16.63 -16.94 2.11
C ASP A 196 15.12 -17.14 2.24
N GLU A 197 14.66 -17.99 3.16
CA GLU A 197 13.24 -18.14 3.42
C GLU A 197 12.61 -16.83 3.92
N MET A 198 13.26 -16.16 4.88
CA MET A 198 12.80 -14.86 5.37
C MET A 198 12.76 -13.81 4.26
N HIS A 199 13.77 -13.79 3.38
CA HIS A 199 13.80 -12.89 2.22
C HIS A 199 12.62 -13.14 1.27
N GLY A 200 12.30 -14.42 1.00
CA GLY A 200 11.14 -14.80 0.23
C GLY A 200 9.82 -14.36 0.88
N ASN A 201 9.67 -14.60 2.19
CA ASN A 201 8.48 -14.21 2.95
C ASN A 201 8.30 -12.69 2.97
N LEU A 202 9.39 -11.94 3.21
CA LEU A 202 9.40 -10.47 3.18
C LEU A 202 9.03 -9.93 1.79
N SER A 203 9.49 -10.57 0.72
CA SER A 203 9.14 -10.16 -0.65
C SER A 203 7.65 -10.35 -0.94
N ARG A 204 7.06 -11.47 -0.48
CA ARG A 204 5.61 -11.69 -0.59
C ARG A 204 4.81 -10.71 0.25
N LEU A 205 5.22 -10.48 1.50
CA LEU A 205 4.63 -9.47 2.39
C LEU A 205 4.70 -8.06 1.80
N LYS A 206 5.82 -7.70 1.16
CA LYS A 206 5.96 -6.41 0.48
C LYS A 206 4.94 -6.26 -0.64
N ASN A 207 4.83 -7.27 -1.50
CA ASN A 207 3.88 -7.22 -2.61
C ASN A 207 2.44 -7.12 -2.10
N LEU A 208 2.10 -7.94 -1.09
CA LEU A 208 0.80 -7.87 -0.43
C LEU A 208 0.54 -6.49 0.18
N ALA A 209 1.52 -5.88 0.84
CA ALA A 209 1.38 -4.54 1.41
C ALA A 209 1.16 -3.46 0.34
N ILE A 210 1.80 -3.58 -0.83
CA ILE A 210 1.56 -2.69 -1.97
C ILE A 210 0.13 -2.87 -2.49
N ASP A 211 -0.29 -4.11 -2.73
CA ASP A 211 -1.64 -4.41 -3.23
C ASP A 211 -2.73 -3.94 -2.25
N LEU A 212 -2.52 -4.13 -0.94
CA LEU A 212 -3.41 -3.63 0.12
C LEU A 212 -3.46 -2.10 0.12
N ASN A 213 -2.33 -1.44 -0.06
CA ASN A 213 -2.27 0.03 -0.10
C ASN A 213 -2.99 0.59 -1.32
N ASP A 214 -2.77 0.00 -2.50
CA ASP A 214 -3.43 0.40 -3.74
C ASP A 214 -4.95 0.18 -3.65
N GLU A 215 -5.40 -0.94 -3.08
CA GLU A 215 -6.83 -1.18 -2.83
C GLU A 215 -7.43 -0.15 -1.88
N ILE A 216 -6.75 0.21 -0.78
CA ILE A 216 -7.18 1.27 0.14
C ILE A 216 -7.28 2.63 -0.58
N GLU A 217 -6.29 2.99 -1.39
CA GLU A 217 -6.32 4.25 -2.15
C GLU A 217 -7.52 4.28 -3.10
N THR A 218 -7.80 3.19 -3.81
CA THR A 218 -8.97 3.12 -4.71
C THR A 218 -10.30 3.17 -3.94
N GLN A 219 -10.39 2.54 -2.76
CA GLN A 219 -11.57 2.62 -1.92
C GLN A 219 -11.79 4.03 -1.36
N ASN A 220 -10.72 4.76 -1.00
CA ASN A 220 -10.83 6.15 -0.53
C ASN A 220 -11.46 7.05 -1.61
N ILE A 221 -11.03 6.91 -2.86
CA ILE A 221 -11.62 7.64 -4.00
C ILE A 221 -13.11 7.28 -4.15
N LEU A 222 -13.45 5.99 -4.06
CA LEU A 222 -14.84 5.53 -4.14
C LEU A 222 -15.70 6.08 -2.98
N ILE A 223 -15.15 6.18 -1.78
CA ILE A 223 -15.83 6.78 -0.62
C ILE A 223 -16.10 8.27 -0.85
N ASP A 224 -15.14 9.02 -1.40
CA ASP A 224 -15.33 10.44 -1.70
C ASP A 224 -16.45 10.66 -2.74
N ASP A 225 -16.49 9.82 -3.78
CA ASP A 225 -17.57 9.80 -4.78
C ASP A 225 -18.93 9.48 -4.15
N ILE A 226 -18.99 8.44 -3.30
CA ILE A 226 -20.19 8.06 -2.55
C ILE A 226 -20.64 9.22 -1.67
N SER A 227 -19.74 9.83 -0.91
CA SER A 227 -20.03 10.96 -0.02
C SER A 227 -20.68 12.10 -0.78
N THR A 228 -20.08 12.49 -1.92
CA THR A 228 -20.63 13.54 -2.79
C THR A 228 -22.04 13.18 -3.29
N LYS A 229 -22.25 11.93 -3.72
CA LYS A 229 -23.58 11.46 -4.17
C LYS A 229 -24.60 11.43 -3.04
N VAL A 230 -24.21 11.02 -1.83
CA VAL A 230 -25.08 11.02 -0.64
C VAL A 230 -25.57 12.43 -0.35
N GLU A 231 -24.68 13.42 -0.31
CA GLU A 231 -25.06 14.83 -0.09
C GLU A 231 -26.07 15.31 -1.13
N ASP A 232 -25.82 14.99 -2.40
CA ASP A 232 -26.66 15.35 -3.53
C ASP A 232 -28.08 14.72 -3.44
N VAL A 233 -28.12 13.45 -3.04
CA VAL A 233 -29.36 12.69 -2.80
C VAL A 233 -30.12 13.26 -1.61
N ASP A 234 -29.44 13.53 -0.49
CA ASP A 234 -30.05 14.08 0.73
C ASP A 234 -30.68 15.46 0.46
N LEU A 235 -29.96 16.35 -0.23
CA LEU A 235 -30.49 17.65 -0.62
C LEU A 235 -31.74 17.55 -1.50
N LYS A 236 -31.77 16.61 -2.46
CA LYS A 236 -32.93 16.39 -3.33
C LYS A 236 -34.11 15.77 -2.57
N LEU A 237 -33.85 14.77 -1.73
CA LEU A 237 -34.84 14.12 -0.89
C LEU A 237 -35.49 15.14 0.07
N GLY A 238 -34.68 15.98 0.72
CA GLY A 238 -35.16 17.04 1.61
C GLY A 238 -36.05 18.06 0.89
N LYS A 239 -35.68 18.48 -0.33
CA LYS A 239 -36.51 19.37 -1.18
C LYS A 239 -37.83 18.71 -1.56
N GLN A 240 -37.80 17.45 -2.00
CA GLN A 240 -39.01 16.72 -2.39
C GLN A 240 -39.94 16.46 -1.21
N ASN A 241 -39.40 16.06 -0.07
CA ASN A 241 -40.17 15.84 1.15
C ASN A 241 -40.90 17.12 1.58
N LYS A 242 -40.23 18.29 1.52
CA LYS A 242 -40.88 19.59 1.77
C LYS A 242 -42.02 19.85 0.78
N GLN A 243 -41.80 19.64 -0.51
CA GLN A 243 -42.83 19.83 -1.55
C GLN A 243 -44.03 18.91 -1.38
N ILE A 244 -43.81 17.62 -1.08
CA ILE A 244 -44.87 16.66 -0.80
C ILE A 244 -45.71 17.12 0.38
N ASN A 245 -45.07 17.55 1.47
CA ASN A 245 -45.76 18.06 2.65
C ASN A 245 -46.58 19.34 2.35
N GLU A 246 -46.11 20.22 1.46
CA GLU A 246 -46.89 21.38 1.03
C GLU A 246 -48.12 21.01 0.20
N ILE A 247 -48.02 19.96 -0.64
CA ILE A 247 -49.15 19.45 -1.43
C ILE A 247 -50.18 18.79 -0.51
N LEU A 248 -49.74 18.00 0.48
CA LEU A 248 -50.64 17.28 1.40
C LEU A 248 -51.33 18.18 2.43
N LYS A 249 -50.75 19.33 2.76
CA LYS A 249 -51.32 20.29 3.72
C LYS A 249 -52.42 21.18 3.11
N LYS A 250 -52.70 21.07 1.80
CA LYS A 250 -53.75 21.82 1.09
C LYS A 250 -54.91 20.91 0.72
#